data_AF-A0A1C6BC27-F1
#
_entry.id   AF-A0A1C6BC27-F1
#
_cell.length_a   1.000
_cell.length_b   1.000
_cell.length_c   1.000
_cell.angle_alpha   90.00
_cell.angle_beta   90.00
_cell.angle_gamma   90.00
#
_symmetry.space_group_name_H-M   'P 1'
#
loop_
_entity.id
_entity.type
_entity.pdbx_description
1 polymer ?
#
loop_
_entity_poly.entity_id
_entity_poly.type
_entity_poly.pdbx_seq_one_letter_code
_entity_poly.pdbx_strand_id
1 'polypeptide(L)'
;MNKVYLDMTKRTNCLAICIEDTEIIKSGTTVYHMDSNDKNETYQQYADEYDIHFIFDDNIPNLSFYTVPQVDVFATDSEGGLIGSVGSMTDLQSDLPICYINKNKECFLIATSGKEFLETINNWKNNIKPYNEVIFYESKLEAEKELSFIDI
;
A
#
# COMPACT_ATOMS: atom_id res chain seq x y z
N MET A 1 -4.68 -1.78 25.43
CA MET A 1 -5.51 -1.12 24.40
C MET A 1 -6.03 -2.22 23.50
N ASN A 2 -7.35 -2.33 23.33
CA ASN A 2 -7.92 -3.34 22.44
C ASN A 2 -7.65 -2.94 20.99
N LYS A 3 -7.47 -3.92 20.10
CA LYS A 3 -7.27 -3.67 18.66
C LYS A 3 -8.47 -4.20 17.89
N VAL A 4 -8.99 -3.39 16.98
CA VAL A 4 -9.99 -3.81 16.01
C VAL A 4 -9.54 -3.42 14.61
N TYR A 5 -9.98 -4.19 13.62
CA TYR A 5 -9.52 -4.06 12.25
C TYR A 5 -10.61 -3.49 11.36
N LEU A 6 -10.26 -2.53 10.54
CA LEU A 6 -11.14 -1.92 9.55
C LEU A 6 -10.73 -2.39 8.16
N ASP A 7 -11.61 -3.12 7.48
CA ASP A 7 -11.41 -3.54 6.10
C ASP A 7 -11.63 -2.36 5.14
N MET A 8 -10.59 -2.05 4.36
CA MET A 8 -10.57 -0.95 3.39
C MET A 8 -10.85 -1.41 1.95
N THR A 9 -10.88 -2.73 1.68
CA THR A 9 -10.95 -3.28 0.30
C THR A 9 -12.23 -2.93 -0.46
N LYS A 10 -13.31 -2.59 0.24
CA LYS A 10 -14.61 -2.24 -0.35
C LYS A 10 -15.04 -0.80 -0.09
N ARG A 11 -14.16 0.03 0.48
CA ARG A 11 -14.54 1.38 0.94
C ARG A 11 -14.07 2.44 -0.05
N THR A 12 -15.02 3.22 -0.56
CA THR A 12 -14.78 4.37 -1.44
C THR A 12 -14.94 5.73 -0.75
N ASN A 13 -15.39 5.74 0.52
CA ASN A 13 -15.78 6.96 1.24
C ASN A 13 -14.85 7.21 2.43
N CYS A 14 -14.63 8.49 2.74
CA CYS A 14 -13.94 8.91 3.96
C CYS A 14 -14.81 8.61 5.20
N LEU A 15 -14.29 7.79 6.11
CA LEU A 15 -14.98 7.39 7.34
C LEU A 15 -14.10 7.70 8.54
N ALA A 16 -14.63 8.48 9.49
CA ALA A 16 -14.01 8.71 10.78
C ALA A 16 -14.71 7.83 11.83
N ILE A 17 -13.97 6.91 12.44
CA ILE A 17 -14.45 6.04 13.53
C ILE A 17 -13.58 6.31 14.73
N CYS A 18 -14.20 6.57 15.88
CA CYS A 18 -13.53 6.67 17.16
C CYS A 18 -14.21 5.70 18.13
N ILE A 19 -13.45 4.79 18.71
CA ILE A 19 -13.90 3.86 19.75
C ILE A 19 -13.02 4.12 20.98
N GLU A 20 -13.63 4.35 22.13
CA GLU A 20 -12.91 4.59 23.37
C GLU A 20 -12.01 3.40 23.73
N ASP A 21 -10.79 3.69 24.19
CA ASP A 21 -9.77 2.70 24.61
C ASP A 21 -9.42 1.59 23.58
N THR A 22 -9.69 1.87 22.30
CA THR A 22 -9.53 0.91 21.21
C THR A 22 -8.76 1.53 20.04
N GLU A 23 -7.69 0.84 19.64
CA GLU A 23 -6.91 1.16 18.45
C GLU A 23 -7.58 0.54 17.22
N ILE A 24 -7.79 1.37 16.19
CA ILE A 24 -8.35 0.92 14.91
C ILE A 24 -7.21 0.77 13.91
N ILE A 25 -6.99 -0.45 13.44
CA ILE A 25 -5.97 -0.75 12.43
C ILE A 25 -6.67 -0.92 11.08
N LYS A 26 -6.37 -0.02 10.14
CA LYS A 26 -6.80 -0.20 8.74
C LYS A 26 -6.11 -1.43 8.16
N SER A 27 -6.84 -2.18 7.35
CA SER A 27 -6.38 -3.44 6.79
C SER A 27 -6.95 -3.66 5.38
N GLY A 28 -6.31 -4.57 4.66
CA GLY A 28 -6.59 -4.87 3.27
C GLY A 28 -5.52 -4.35 2.34
N THR A 29 -5.43 -5.01 1.19
CA THR A 29 -4.57 -4.56 0.09
C THR A 29 -5.46 -3.83 -0.89
N THR A 30 -5.21 -2.54 -1.07
CA THR A 30 -5.99 -1.65 -1.93
C THR A 30 -5.11 -1.08 -3.04
N VAL A 31 -5.73 -0.43 -4.03
CA VAL A 31 -5.01 0.18 -5.15
C VAL A 31 -5.39 1.66 -5.26
N TYR A 32 -4.40 2.52 -5.03
CA TYR A 32 -4.45 3.92 -5.44
C TYR A 32 -4.11 4.01 -6.92
N HIS A 33 -4.96 4.69 -7.68
CA HIS A 33 -4.77 4.91 -9.11
C HIS A 33 -5.09 6.36 -9.46
N MET A 34 -4.43 6.87 -10.50
CA MET A 34 -4.66 8.20 -11.07
C MET A 34 -5.53 8.09 -12.33
N ASP A 35 -6.06 9.23 -12.78
CA ASP A 35 -6.78 9.30 -14.07
C ASP A 35 -5.78 9.08 -15.21
N SER A 36 -6.08 8.18 -16.15
CA SER A 36 -5.21 7.92 -17.29
C SER A 36 -4.93 9.15 -18.17
N ASN A 37 -5.74 10.21 -18.09
CA ASN A 37 -5.49 11.49 -18.72
C ASN A 37 -4.33 12.28 -18.07
N ASP A 38 -3.95 11.96 -16.83
CA ASP A 38 -2.82 12.58 -16.12
C ASP A 38 -1.45 12.01 -16.55
N LYS A 39 -1.44 10.94 -17.35
CA LYS A 39 -0.22 10.36 -17.91
C LYS A 39 0.60 11.43 -18.65
N ASN A 40 1.88 11.49 -18.36
CA ASN A 40 2.79 12.47 -18.93
C ASN A 40 4.24 11.95 -18.96
N GLU A 41 5.14 12.73 -19.57
CA GLU A 41 6.56 12.38 -19.74
C GLU A 41 7.26 12.09 -18.41
N THR A 42 6.88 12.77 -17.32
CA THR A 42 7.46 12.53 -15.99
C THR A 42 7.14 11.12 -15.48
N TYR A 43 5.89 10.67 -15.62
CA TYR A 43 5.50 9.30 -15.25
C TYR A 43 6.17 8.25 -16.13
N GLN A 44 6.33 8.54 -17.43
CA GLN A 44 7.07 7.66 -18.33
C GLN A 44 8.55 7.58 -17.94
N GLN A 45 9.17 8.70 -17.56
CA GLN A 45 10.55 8.75 -17.09
C GLN A 45 10.74 7.88 -15.83
N TYR A 46 9.78 7.90 -14.88
CA TYR A 46 9.84 7.02 -13.70
C TYR A 46 9.84 5.53 -14.08
N ALA A 47 9.04 5.15 -15.07
CA ALA A 47 8.99 3.78 -15.57
C ALA A 47 10.29 3.39 -16.28
N ASP A 48 10.82 4.26 -17.14
CA ASP A 48 11.99 3.98 -17.97
C ASP A 48 13.31 3.99 -17.19
N GLU A 49 13.49 4.94 -16.26
CA GLU A 49 14.74 5.12 -15.53
C GLU A 49 14.80 4.33 -14.22
N TYR A 50 13.66 4.18 -13.53
CA TYR A 50 13.62 3.66 -12.16
C TYR A 50 12.74 2.43 -12.00
N ASP A 51 12.11 1.96 -13.08
CA ASP A 51 11.22 0.80 -13.09
C ASP A 51 10.04 0.97 -12.12
N ILE A 52 9.54 2.20 -12.01
CA ILE A 52 8.36 2.57 -11.21
C ILE A 52 7.22 2.91 -12.15
N HIS A 53 6.26 2.00 -12.25
CA HIS A 53 5.10 2.11 -13.12
C HIS A 53 3.90 2.51 -12.27
N PHE A 54 3.61 3.82 -12.20
CA PHE A 54 2.44 4.31 -11.47
C PHE A 54 1.14 3.75 -12.05
N ILE A 55 0.17 3.47 -11.17
CA ILE A 55 -1.10 2.85 -11.55
C ILE A 55 -2.08 3.93 -12.01
N PHE A 56 -2.72 3.66 -13.15
CA PHE A 56 -3.78 4.49 -13.72
C PHE A 56 -5.07 3.67 -13.87
N ASP A 57 -6.21 4.35 -13.97
CA ASP A 57 -7.55 3.73 -14.04
C ASP A 57 -7.75 2.77 -15.22
N ASP A 58 -6.98 2.93 -16.29
CA ASP A 58 -7.00 2.05 -17.47
C ASP A 58 -6.16 0.77 -17.31
N ASN A 59 -5.40 0.63 -16.20
CA ASN A 59 -4.55 -0.53 -15.94
C ASN A 59 -4.38 -0.83 -14.43
N ILE A 60 -5.49 -1.15 -13.76
CA ILE A 60 -5.50 -1.49 -12.33
C ILE A 60 -5.08 -2.97 -12.15
N PRO A 61 -4.02 -3.27 -11.36
CA PRO A 61 -3.60 -4.65 -11.10
C PRO A 61 -4.62 -5.42 -10.26
N ASN A 62 -4.79 -6.71 -10.56
CA ASN A 62 -5.59 -7.61 -9.71
C ASN A 62 -4.74 -8.17 -8.57
N LEU A 63 -5.07 -7.80 -7.33
CA LEU A 63 -4.34 -8.23 -6.14
C LEU A 63 -5.07 -9.37 -5.44
N SER A 64 -4.39 -10.51 -5.25
CA SER A 64 -4.96 -11.74 -4.71
C SER A 64 -4.41 -12.10 -3.32
N PHE A 65 -4.27 -11.10 -2.45
CA PHE A 65 -3.85 -11.27 -1.06
C PHE A 65 -4.43 -10.13 -0.21
N TYR A 66 -4.31 -10.27 1.10
CA TYR A 66 -4.82 -9.32 2.08
C TYR A 66 -3.71 -8.96 3.07
N THR A 67 -3.58 -7.68 3.43
CA THR A 67 -2.53 -7.22 4.34
C THR A 67 -3.06 -6.61 5.63
N VAL A 68 -2.30 -6.77 6.71
CA VAL A 68 -2.51 -6.09 7.98
C VAL A 68 -1.16 -5.52 8.44
N PRO A 69 -1.00 -4.18 8.58
CA PRO A 69 -2.01 -3.15 8.31
C PRO A 69 -2.26 -2.99 6.80
N GLN A 70 -3.10 -2.01 6.42
CA GLN A 70 -3.43 -1.72 5.03
C GLN A 70 -2.15 -1.49 4.23
N VAL A 71 -2.10 -2.02 3.01
CA VAL A 71 -1.12 -1.59 2.00
C VAL A 71 -1.89 -1.04 0.82
N ASP A 72 -1.76 0.26 0.57
CA ASP A 72 -2.36 0.93 -0.58
C ASP A 72 -1.32 1.03 -1.69
N VAL A 73 -1.46 0.18 -2.70
CA VAL A 73 -0.51 0.04 -3.81
C VAL A 73 -0.75 1.15 -4.82
N PHE A 74 0.30 1.89 -5.17
CA PHE A 74 0.21 3.01 -6.12
C PHE A 74 1.11 2.88 -7.34
N ALA A 75 2.04 1.92 -7.33
CA ALA A 75 2.93 1.63 -8.44
C ALA A 75 3.31 0.15 -8.50
N THR A 76 3.75 -0.31 -9.66
CA THR A 76 4.31 -1.65 -9.89
C THR A 76 5.72 -1.53 -10.48
N ASP A 77 6.44 -2.64 -10.54
CA ASP A 77 7.66 -2.76 -11.35
C ASP A 77 7.45 -3.75 -12.50
N SER A 78 8.44 -3.88 -13.39
CA SER A 78 8.40 -4.83 -14.51
C SER A 78 8.59 -6.30 -14.13
N GLU A 79 8.96 -6.59 -12.88
CA GLU A 79 9.18 -7.95 -12.34
C GLU A 79 7.97 -8.50 -11.56
N GLY A 80 6.87 -7.76 -11.52
CA GLY A 80 5.65 -8.12 -10.79
C GLY A 80 5.68 -7.73 -9.31
N GLY A 81 6.58 -6.82 -8.93
CA GLY A 81 6.61 -6.17 -7.64
C GLY A 81 5.60 -5.02 -7.55
N LEU A 82 5.26 -4.67 -6.31
CA LEU A 82 4.25 -3.66 -5.95
C LEU A 82 4.88 -2.66 -4.99
N ILE A 83 4.58 -1.37 -5.17
CA ILE A 83 5.00 -0.30 -4.28
C ILE A 83 3.75 0.33 -3.66
N GLY A 84 3.73 0.46 -2.34
CA GLY A 84 2.55 0.94 -1.64
C GLY A 84 2.82 1.63 -0.30
N SER A 85 1.89 2.48 0.12
CA SER A 85 1.87 3.10 1.44
C SER A 85 1.34 2.12 2.49
N VAL A 86 1.95 2.10 3.67
CA VAL A 86 1.58 1.20 4.77
C VAL A 86 0.74 1.95 5.80
N GLY A 87 -0.38 1.36 6.21
CA GLY A 87 -1.22 1.82 7.33
C GLY A 87 -2.40 2.71 6.94
N SER A 88 -2.42 3.27 5.74
CA SER A 88 -3.54 4.09 5.23
C SER A 88 -3.46 4.22 3.71
N MET A 89 -4.46 4.90 3.13
CA MET A 89 -4.45 5.30 1.73
C MET A 89 -3.22 6.14 1.38
N THR A 90 -2.75 6.02 0.14
CA THR A 90 -1.58 6.73 -0.36
C THR A 90 -1.78 8.23 -0.33
N ASP A 91 -0.89 8.88 0.42
CA ASP A 91 -0.65 10.31 0.40
C ASP A 91 0.86 10.51 0.49
N LEU A 92 1.51 10.88 -0.62
CA LEU A 92 2.96 11.05 -0.67
C LEU A 92 3.46 12.26 0.13
N GLN A 93 2.57 13.11 0.66
CA GLN A 93 2.91 14.17 1.61
C GLN A 93 2.85 13.71 3.07
N SER A 94 2.32 12.51 3.34
CA SER A 94 2.23 11.96 4.68
C SER A 94 3.54 11.32 5.16
N ASP A 95 3.65 11.17 6.48
CA ASP A 95 4.74 10.44 7.15
C ASP A 95 4.51 8.91 7.16
N LEU A 96 3.73 8.38 6.20
CA LEU A 96 3.48 6.96 6.11
C LEU A 96 4.66 6.22 5.45
N PRO A 97 5.06 5.05 5.99
CA PRO A 97 6.08 4.22 5.37
C PRO A 97 5.67 3.80 3.95
N ILE A 98 6.65 3.75 3.06
CA ILE A 98 6.51 3.20 1.71
C ILE A 98 7.20 1.84 1.67
N CYS A 99 6.46 0.81 1.27
CA CYS A 99 6.95 -0.54 1.13
C CYS A 99 7.04 -0.98 -0.34
N TYR A 100 7.89 -1.98 -0.57
CA TYR A 100 7.96 -2.78 -1.79
C TYR A 100 7.59 -4.23 -1.44
N ILE A 101 6.68 -4.81 -2.21
CA ILE A 101 6.28 -6.22 -2.10
C ILE A 101 6.73 -6.91 -3.38
N ASN A 102 7.62 -7.89 -3.27
CA ASN A 102 8.09 -8.61 -4.44
C ASN A 102 7.08 -9.71 -4.87
N LYS A 103 7.34 -10.36 -6.01
CA LYS A 103 6.51 -11.45 -6.55
C LYS A 103 6.32 -12.66 -5.60
N ASN A 104 7.19 -12.82 -4.61
CA ASN A 104 7.11 -13.89 -3.61
C ASN A 104 6.31 -13.47 -2.36
N LYS A 105 5.69 -12.28 -2.36
CA LYS A 105 4.99 -11.67 -1.22
C LYS A 105 5.92 -11.42 -0.01
N GLU A 106 7.19 -11.12 -0.27
CA GLU A 106 8.11 -10.61 0.73
C GLU A 106 8.02 -9.08 0.75
N CYS A 107 7.93 -8.50 1.95
CA CYS A 107 7.75 -7.05 2.13
C CYS A 107 9.05 -6.39 2.60
N PHE A 108 9.33 -5.24 2.00
CA PHE A 108 10.52 -4.44 2.26
C PHE A 108 10.14 -2.98 2.47
N LEU A 109 10.83 -2.30 3.38
CA LEU A 109 10.74 -0.87 3.55
C LEU A 109 11.69 -0.22 2.54
N ILE A 110 11.19 0.74 1.78
CA ILE A 110 12.00 1.50 0.81
C ILE A 110 12.11 2.98 1.17
N ALA A 111 11.18 3.50 1.98
CA ALA A 111 11.25 4.82 2.59
C ALA A 111 10.36 4.89 3.84
N THR A 112 10.70 5.74 4.80
CA THR A 112 9.92 5.96 6.02
C THR A 112 8.77 6.96 5.84
N SER A 113 8.76 7.72 4.74
CA SER A 113 7.71 8.66 4.36
C SER A 113 7.58 8.76 2.84
N GLY A 114 6.43 9.26 2.36
CA GLY A 114 6.27 9.57 0.94
C GLY A 114 7.25 10.64 0.45
N LYS A 115 7.60 11.60 1.31
CA LYS A 115 8.61 12.62 1.03
C LYS A 115 10.01 12.02 0.83
N GLU A 116 10.45 11.16 1.74
CA GLU A 116 11.75 10.46 1.60
C GLU A 116 11.77 9.59 0.34
N PHE A 117 10.65 8.93 0.02
CA PHE A 117 10.53 8.15 -1.20
C PHE A 117 10.77 9.01 -2.44
N LEU A 118 10.13 10.18 -2.54
CA LEU A 118 10.33 11.10 -3.66
C LEU A 118 11.76 11.67 -3.72
N GLU A 119 12.38 11.96 -2.58
CA GLU A 119 13.77 12.45 -2.52
C GLU A 119 14.81 11.39 -2.94
N THR A 120 14.49 10.11 -2.75
CA THR A 120 15.40 8.98 -3.02
C THR A 120 14.92 8.07 -4.16
N ILE A 121 13.91 8.50 -4.92
CA ILE A 121 13.20 7.68 -5.91
C ILE A 121 14.12 7.15 -7.01
N ASN A 122 15.15 7.92 -7.37
CA ASN A 122 16.11 7.54 -8.39
C ASN A 122 17.00 6.35 -8.00
N ASN A 123 17.00 5.98 -6.72
CA ASN A 123 17.86 4.92 -6.19
C ASN A 123 17.12 4.04 -5.16
N TRP A 124 15.80 3.96 -5.25
CA TRP A 124 14.94 3.31 -4.26
C TRP A 124 15.31 1.84 -4.00
N LYS A 125 15.77 1.10 -5.03
CA LYS A 125 16.19 -0.30 -4.92
C LYS A 125 17.39 -0.49 -3.96
N ASN A 126 18.21 0.53 -3.76
CA ASN A 126 19.34 0.49 -2.80
C ASN A 126 18.91 0.74 -1.34
N ASN A 127 17.68 1.20 -1.11
CA ASN A 127 17.14 1.48 0.23
C ASN A 127 16.32 0.31 0.81
N ILE A 128 16.20 -0.79 0.07
CA ILE A 128 15.43 -1.97 0.44
C ILE A 128 15.94 -2.57 1.76
N LYS A 129 15.06 -2.65 2.75
CA LYS A 129 15.29 -3.31 4.05
C LYS A 129 14.13 -4.25 4.35
N PRO A 130 14.35 -5.46 4.91
CA PRO A 130 13.25 -6.33 5.33
C PRO A 130 12.25 -5.59 6.23
N TYR A 131 10.95 -5.78 5.98
CA TYR A 131 9.90 -5.09 6.72
C TYR A 131 8.81 -6.05 7.16
N ASN A 132 8.85 -6.40 8.44
CA ASN A 132 8.01 -7.44 9.04
C ASN A 132 6.74 -6.89 9.73
N GLU A 133 6.46 -5.59 9.58
CA GLU A 133 5.25 -4.96 10.15
C GLU A 133 4.01 -5.24 9.31
N VAL A 134 4.16 -5.76 8.09
CA VAL A 134 3.05 -6.15 7.20
C VAL A 134 2.87 -7.67 7.24
N ILE A 135 1.72 -8.09 7.74
CA ILE A 135 1.28 -9.49 7.76
C ILE A 135 0.42 -9.75 6.54
N PHE A 136 0.68 -10.86 5.85
CA PHE A 136 -0.07 -11.29 4.67
C PHE A 136 -1.02 -12.42 5.03
N TYR A 137 -2.23 -12.35 4.49
CA TYR A 137 -3.25 -13.39 4.52
C TYR A 137 -3.65 -13.72 3.07
N GLU A 138 -4.12 -14.94 2.84
CA GLU A 138 -4.66 -15.32 1.52
C GLU A 138 -5.93 -14.53 1.18
N SER A 139 -6.72 -14.18 2.20
CA SER A 139 -7.94 -13.41 2.05
C SER A 139 -8.34 -12.74 3.37
N LYS A 140 -9.32 -11.84 3.32
CA LYS A 140 -9.97 -11.30 4.52
C LYS A 140 -10.53 -12.40 5.43
N LEU A 141 -11.15 -13.44 4.86
CA LEU A 141 -11.74 -14.54 5.63
C LEU A 141 -10.68 -15.30 6.45
N GLU A 142 -9.47 -15.42 5.92
CA GLU A 142 -8.36 -15.98 6.69
C GLU A 142 -7.93 -15.05 7.83
N ALA A 143 -7.87 -13.75 7.59
CA ALA A 143 -7.57 -12.77 8.64
C ALA A 143 -8.63 -12.76 9.76
N GLU A 144 -9.91 -12.94 9.42
CA GLU A 144 -11.03 -13.00 10.37
C GLU A 144 -10.97 -14.19 11.34
N LYS A 145 -10.17 -15.22 11.05
CA LYS A 145 -9.95 -16.34 11.97
C LYS A 145 -9.16 -15.93 13.21
N GLU A 146 -8.35 -14.88 13.10
CA GLU A 146 -7.41 -14.44 14.14
C GLU A 146 -7.69 -13.01 14.63
N LEU A 147 -8.33 -12.19 13.79
CA LEU A 147 -8.50 -10.75 14.01
C LEU A 147 -9.98 -10.36 14.15
N SER A 148 -10.26 -9.42 15.03
CA SER A 148 -11.61 -8.89 15.25
C SER A 148 -11.88 -7.66 14.37
N PHE A 149 -12.79 -7.78 13.42
CA PHE A 149 -13.14 -6.72 12.48
C PHE A 149 -14.34 -5.89 12.95
N ILE A 150 -14.34 -4.60 12.62
CA ILE A 150 -15.52 -3.75 12.77
C ILE A 150 -16.46 -4.00 11.60
N ASP A 151 -17.74 -4.26 11.89
CA ASP A 151 -18.82 -4.34 10.92
C ASP A 151 -19.53 -2.97 10.81
N ILE A 152 -19.50 -2.35 9.62
CA ILE A 152 -19.99 -0.98 9.35
C ILE A 152 -20.40 -0.82 7.89
#